data_AF-A0A9E2Y2U4-F1
#
_entry.id   AF-A0A9E2Y2U4-F1
#
_cell.length_a   1.000
_cell.length_b   1.000
_cell.length_c   1.000
_cell.angle_alpha   90.00
_cell.angle_beta   90.00
_cell.angle_gamma   90.00
#
_symmetry.space_group_name_H-M   'P 1'
#
loop_
_entity.id
_entity.type
_entity.pdbx_description
1 polymer ?
#
loop_
_entity_poly.entity_id
_entity_poly.type
_entity_poly.pdbx_seq_one_letter_code
_entity_poly.pdbx_strand_id
1 'polypeptide(L)' 'MRVVITGGCGFLGQRVALQLLARRDVDELVLFDNAPPALPLPKDKRLSV' A
#
# COMPACT_ATOMS: atom_id res chain seq x y z
N MET A 1 5.48 -8.13 9.88
CA MET A 1 4.75 -6.95 10.39
C MET A 1 3.54 -6.63 9.53
N ARG A 2 2.41 -6.23 10.14
CA ARG A 2 1.22 -5.72 9.44
C ARG A 2 1.20 -4.19 9.46
N VAL A 3 0.93 -3.56 8.31
CA VAL A 3 0.89 -2.09 8.18
C VAL A 3 -0.41 -1.65 7.50
N VAL A 4 -1.02 -0.59 8.02
CA VAL A 4 -2.18 0.08 7.41
C VAL A 4 -1.79 1.52 7.06
N ILE A 5 -2.05 1.94 5.83
CA ILE A 5 -1.87 3.32 5.38
C ILE A 5 -3.25 3.95 5.17
N THR A 6 -3.58 4.97 5.98
CA THR A 6 -4.73 5.84 5.73
C THR A 6 -4.36 6.92 4.72
N GLY A 7 -5.16 7.12 3.67
CA GLY A 7 -4.75 7.92 2.52
C GLY A 7 -3.80 7.16 1.57
N GLY A 8 -3.89 5.81 1.58
CA GLY A 8 -2.98 4.92 0.88
C GLY A 8 -3.07 4.96 -0.65
N CYS A 9 -4.19 5.45 -1.18
CA CYS A 9 -4.45 5.53 -2.62
C CYS A 9 -4.00 6.84 -3.26
N GLY A 10 -3.71 7.86 -2.44
CA GLY A 10 -3.16 9.14 -2.87
C GLY A 10 -1.67 9.11 -3.25
N PHE A 11 -1.15 10.28 -3.66
CA PHE A 11 0.22 10.43 -4.19
C PHE A 11 1.31 9.91 -3.22
N LEU A 12 1.23 10.32 -1.95
CA LEU A 12 2.21 9.91 -0.93
C LEU A 12 1.97 8.48 -0.46
N GLY A 13 0.71 8.12 -0.21
CA GLY A 13 0.32 6.79 0.27
C GLY A 13 0.84 5.67 -0.62
N GLN A 14 0.65 5.79 -1.94
CA GLN A 14 1.13 4.78 -2.88
C GLN A 14 2.66 4.68 -2.93
N ARG A 15 3.38 5.80 -2.85
CA ARG A 15 4.86 5.78 -2.84
C ARG A 15 5.41 5.11 -1.59
N VAL A 16 4.82 5.42 -0.44
CA VAL A 16 5.15 4.76 0.83
C VAL A 16 4.82 3.27 0.74
N ALA A 17 3.68 2.90 0.17
CA ALA A 17 3.29 1.51 -0.04
C ALA A 17 4.34 0.73 -0.86
N LEU A 18 4.83 1.31 -1.97
CA LEU A 18 5.87 0.70 -2.80
C LEU A 18 7.18 0.48 -2.02
N GLN A 19 7.59 1.44 -1.19
CA GLN A 19 8.78 1.30 -0.36
C GLN A 19 8.59 0.23 0.73
N LEU A 20 7.39 0.12 1.32
CA LEU A 20 7.08 -0.93 2.29
C LEU A 20 7.05 -2.32 1.64
N LEU A 21 6.50 -2.45 0.44
CA LEU A 21 6.51 -3.72 -0.30
C LEU A 21 7.94 -4.17 -0.68
N ALA A 22 8.88 -3.25 -0.88
CA ALA A 22 10.27 -3.60 -1.11
C ALA A 22 10.96 -4.22 0.12
N ARG A 23 10.37 -4.09 1.31
CA ARG A 23 10.91 -4.68 2.54
C ARG A 23 10.48 -6.14 2.70
N ARG A 24 11.36 -6.95 3.29
CA ARG A 24 11.13 -8.38 3.57
C ARG A 24 10.39 -8.63 4.89
N ASP A 25 10.30 -7.63 5.77
CA ASP A 25 9.71 -7.74 7.11
C ASP A 25 8.21 -7.32 7.15
N VAL A 26 7.65 -6.91 6.01
CA VAL A 26 6.22 -6.60 5.85
C VAL A 26 5.50 -7.83 5.33
N ASP A 27 4.62 -8.38 6.17
CA ASP A 27 3.83 -9.58 5.87
C ASP A 27 2.49 -9.22 5.22
N GLU A 28 1.93 -8.05 5.58
CA GLU A 28 0.64 -7.56 5.09
C GLU A 28 0.64 -6.03 5.04
N LEU A 29 0.12 -5.47 3.95
CA LEU A 29 -0.04 -4.05 3.71
C LEU A 29 -1.46 -3.75 3.23
N VAL A 30 -2.17 -2.88 3.96
CA VAL A 30 -3.54 -2.46 3.64
C VAL A 30 -3.54 -0.97 3.30
N LEU A 31 -4.09 -0.60 2.15
CA LEU A 31 -4.28 0.79 1.72
C LEU A 31 -5.72 1.22 1.97
N PHE A 32 -5.95 1.93 3.06
CA PHE A 32 -7.28 2.44 3.39
C PHE A 32 -7.45 3.87 2.88
N ASP A 33 -8.42 4.10 1.99
CA ASP A 33 -8.66 5.41 1.41
C ASP A 33 -10.14 5.56 0.98
N ASN A 34 -10.60 6.81 0.89
CA ASN A 34 -11.94 7.13 0.40
C ASN A 34 -11.98 7.18 -1.14
N ALA A 35 -10.82 7.33 -1.79
CA ALA A 35 -10.69 7.36 -3.24
C ALA A 35 -9.97 6.10 -3.76
N PRO A 36 -10.25 5.67 -5.01
CA PRO A 36 -9.52 4.55 -5.60
C PRO A 36 -8.03 4.90 -5.82
N PRO A 37 -7.15 3.90 -5.98
CA PRO A 37 -5.74 4.09 -6.31
C PRO A 37 -5.52 5.07 -7.48
N ALA A 38 -4.77 6.16 -7.25
CA ALA A 38 -4.49 7.18 -8.28
C ALA A 38 -3.62 6.64 -9.43
N LEU A 39 -2.76 5.66 -9.15
CA LEU A 39 -2.01 4.88 -10.15
C LEU A 39 -2.27 3.37 -9.95
N PRO A 40 -2.04 2.54 -10.98
CA PRO A 40 -2.13 1.09 -10.86
C PRO A 40 -1.24 0.56 -9.74
N LEU A 41 -1.80 -0.30 -8.90
CA LEU A 41 -1.05 -0.96 -7.84
C LEU A 41 -0.33 -2.21 -8.38
N PRO A 42 0.85 -2.56 -7.84
CA PRO A 42 1.52 -3.80 -8.19
C PRO A 42 0.68 -5.00 -7.74
N LYS A 43 0.70 -6.08 -8.53
CA LYS A 43 0.16 -7.36 -8.08
C LYS A 43 1.11 -7.97 -7.05
N ASP A 44 0.78 -7.85 -5.78
CA ASP A 44 1.50 -8.46 -4.66
C ASP A 44 0.49 -9.14 -3.73
N LYS A 45 0.77 -10.38 -3.33
CA LYS A 45 -0.11 -11.16 -2.43
C LYS A 45 -0.27 -10.55 -1.03
N ARG A 46 0.64 -9.65 -0.65
CA ARG A 46 0.64 -8.95 0.63
C ARG A 46 -0.18 -7.66 0.61
N LEU A 47 -0.58 -7.19 -0.56
CA LEU A 47 -1.24 -5.91 -0.76
C LEU A 47 -2.76 -6.07 -0.88
N SER A 48 -3.50 -5.27 -0.11
CA SER A 48 -4.94 -5.08 -0.25
C SER A 48 -5.30 -3.60 -0.15
N VAL A 49 -6.47 -3.23 -0.70
CA VAL A 49 -7.05 -1.88 -0.67
C VAL A 49 -8.41 -1.98 -0.03
#